data_AF-A0A1Y1X0L5-F1
#
_entry.id   AF-A0A1Y1X0L5-F1
#
_cell.length_a   1.000
_cell.length_b   1.000
_cell.length_c   1.000
_cell.angle_alpha   90.00
_cell.angle_beta   90.00
_cell.angle_gamma   90.00
#
_symmetry.space_group_name_H-M   'P 1'
#
loop_
_entity.id
_entity.type
_entity.pdbx_description
1 polymer ?
#
loop_
_entity_poly.entity_id
_entity_poly.type
_entity_poly.pdbx_seq_one_letter_code
_entity_poly.pdbx_strand_id
1 'polypeptide(L)'
;LVPIRIDFDLNGVKFRDSFTWNLNETLITPEYFADIICEDFNLSHSVFQPVIVKAIKEQIDEYYMYSQMSEEVIDIKDSSTVNDLDIIIGDQWLKDQFEWDICNRRNNPEEFADKLIEDLGLEPEFKTAIAHSIREQIQAHVKSLYLSGYQFDGTPIQDDEIAQSFLVPVNEDTIIRNDKIVLDFAPDIYSLNDDDIERLERDYERESR
;
A
#
# COMPACT_ATOMS: atom_id res chain seq x y z
N LEU A 1 6.51 -8.90 -4.68
CA LEU A 1 6.90 -7.49 -4.88
C LEU A 1 6.74 -6.81 -3.52
N VAL A 2 7.78 -6.19 -3.01
CA VAL A 2 7.78 -5.47 -1.73
C VAL A 2 7.32 -4.04 -2.01
N PRO A 3 6.22 -3.55 -1.41
CA PRO A 3 5.88 -2.14 -1.49
C PRO A 3 6.86 -1.35 -0.62
N ILE A 4 7.67 -0.50 -1.25
CA ILE A 4 8.63 0.37 -0.59
C ILE A 4 8.05 1.77 -0.56
N ARG A 5 8.07 2.40 0.62
CA ARG A 5 7.75 3.81 0.79
C ARG A 5 8.97 4.54 1.36
N ILE A 6 9.34 5.65 0.73
CA ILE A 6 10.37 6.56 1.23
C ILE A 6 9.65 7.84 1.61
N ASP A 7 9.74 8.22 2.87
CA ASP A 7 9.28 9.52 3.36
C ASP A 7 10.29 10.04 4.38
N PHE A 8 10.92 11.17 4.07
CA PHE A 8 11.78 11.85 5.02
C PHE A 8 11.72 13.37 4.87
N ASP A 9 11.91 14.05 6.01
CA ASP A 9 12.24 15.47 6.09
C ASP A 9 13.64 15.58 6.73
N LEU A 10 14.65 15.89 5.91
CA LEU A 10 16.04 15.98 6.35
C LEU A 10 16.73 17.19 5.72
N ASN A 11 17.37 18.00 6.56
CA ASN A 11 18.09 19.21 6.15
C ASN A 11 17.22 20.20 5.33
N GLY A 12 15.91 20.25 5.62
CA GLY A 12 14.96 21.10 4.91
C GLY A 12 14.56 20.59 3.52
N VAL A 13 14.97 19.37 3.15
CA VAL A 13 14.48 18.66 1.97
C VAL A 13 13.47 17.63 2.42
N LYS A 14 12.26 17.74 1.86
CA LYS A 14 11.20 16.74 1.98
C LYS A 14 11.20 15.91 0.72
N PHE A 15 11.23 14.60 0.86
CA PHE A 15 11.17 13.66 -0.24
C PHE A 15 10.18 12.55 0.08
N ARG A 16 9.25 12.31 -0.84
CA ARG A 16 8.23 11.27 -0.75
C ARG A 16 8.17 10.51 -2.06
N ASP A 17 8.32 9.20 -1.99
CA ASP A 17 8.24 8.32 -3.14
C ASP A 17 7.76 6.92 -2.72
N SER A 18 7.13 6.21 -3.65
CA SER A 18 6.57 4.88 -3.44
C SER A 18 6.73 4.02 -4.70
N PHE A 19 7.26 2.82 -4.54
CA PHE A 19 7.51 1.90 -5.64
C PHE A 19 7.53 0.45 -5.15
N THR A 20 7.48 -0.51 -6.07
CA THR A 20 7.58 -1.93 -5.74
C THR A 20 8.96 -2.49 -6.04
N TRP A 21 9.57 -3.20 -5.09
CA TRP A 21 10.84 -3.88 -5.25
C TRP A 21 10.67 -5.38 -5.48
N ASN A 22 11.40 -5.94 -6.44
CA ASN A 22 11.47 -7.39 -6.63
C ASN A 22 12.48 -8.01 -5.67
N LEU A 23 12.04 -8.87 -4.74
CA LEU A 23 12.94 -9.58 -3.81
C LEU A 23 14.01 -10.42 -4.52
N ASN A 24 13.70 -10.90 -5.73
CA ASN A 24 14.61 -11.70 -6.54
C ASN A 24 15.46 -10.83 -7.49
N GLU A 25 15.47 -9.51 -7.30
CA GLU A 25 16.31 -8.61 -8.08
C GLU A 25 17.80 -8.88 -7.81
N THR A 26 18.59 -8.95 -8.88
CA THR A 26 20.03 -9.29 -8.81
C THR A 26 20.92 -8.34 -9.60
N LEU A 27 20.33 -7.49 -10.46
CA LEU A 27 21.03 -6.57 -11.34
C LEU A 27 21.12 -5.16 -10.75
N ILE A 28 20.06 -4.71 -10.08
CA ILE A 28 19.97 -3.37 -9.49
C ILE A 28 20.06 -3.50 -7.98
N THR A 29 21.11 -2.94 -7.37
CA THR A 29 21.23 -2.90 -5.90
C THR A 29 20.48 -1.69 -5.34
N PRO A 30 20.03 -1.74 -4.07
CA PRO A 30 19.47 -0.57 -3.39
C PRO A 30 20.39 0.65 -3.44
N GLU A 31 21.71 0.45 -3.36
CA GLU A 31 22.71 1.53 -3.48
C GLU A 31 22.67 2.21 -4.84
N TYR A 32 22.68 1.41 -5.92
CA TYR A 32 22.65 1.95 -7.27
C TYR A 32 21.32 2.64 -7.58
N PHE A 33 20.21 2.06 -7.11
CA PHE A 33 18.90 2.69 -7.23
C PHE A 33 18.81 4.01 -6.45
N ALA A 34 19.38 4.06 -5.24
CA ALA A 34 19.44 5.29 -4.45
C ALA A 34 20.32 6.37 -5.10
N ASP A 35 21.40 5.98 -5.80
CA ASP A 35 22.21 6.93 -6.58
C ASP A 35 21.40 7.54 -7.72
N ILE A 36 20.60 6.73 -8.44
CA ILE A 36 19.68 7.19 -9.49
C ILE A 36 18.66 8.18 -8.93
N ILE A 37 18.00 7.86 -7.81
CA ILE A 37 17.06 8.81 -7.16
C ILE A 37 17.76 10.12 -6.81
N CYS A 38 18.98 10.07 -6.26
CA CYS A 38 19.71 11.28 -5.94
C CYS A 38 20.05 12.10 -7.19
N GLU A 39 20.39 11.46 -8.32
CA GLU A 39 20.64 12.13 -9.59
C GLU A 39 19.37 12.76 -10.18
N ASP A 40 18.28 12.01 -10.26
CA ASP A 40 17.01 12.43 -10.88
C ASP A 40 16.39 13.62 -10.14
N PHE A 41 16.47 13.62 -8.80
CA PHE A 41 15.91 14.67 -7.94
C PHE A 41 16.95 15.70 -7.50
N ASN A 42 18.17 15.65 -8.03
CA ASN A 42 19.27 16.57 -7.71
C ASN A 42 19.54 16.69 -6.19
N LEU A 43 19.53 15.55 -5.50
CA LEU A 43 19.80 15.42 -4.07
C LEU A 43 21.30 15.19 -3.81
N SER A 44 21.78 15.65 -2.65
CA SER A 44 23.17 15.40 -2.23
C SER A 44 23.39 13.92 -1.91
N HIS A 45 24.10 13.19 -2.77
CA HIS A 45 24.44 11.76 -2.56
C HIS A 45 25.00 11.47 -1.17
N SER A 46 25.93 12.29 -0.68
CA SER A 46 26.58 12.08 0.64
C SER A 46 25.62 12.14 1.83
N VAL A 47 24.45 12.77 1.65
CA VAL A 47 23.46 13.00 2.71
C VAL A 47 22.29 12.03 2.56
N PHE A 48 21.72 11.94 1.36
CA PHE A 48 20.43 11.27 1.15
C PHE A 48 20.56 9.83 0.70
N GLN A 49 21.62 9.47 -0.03
CA GLN A 49 21.81 8.09 -0.50
C GLN A 49 21.81 7.08 0.66
N PRO A 50 22.56 7.30 1.78
CA PRO A 50 22.56 6.34 2.88
C PRO A 50 21.19 6.18 3.55
N VAL A 51 20.39 7.26 3.56
CA VAL A 51 19.04 7.26 4.14
C VAL A 51 18.09 6.44 3.28
N ILE A 52 18.11 6.66 1.96
CA ILE A 52 17.31 5.92 0.99
C ILE A 52 17.67 4.43 1.00
N VAL A 53 18.96 4.09 0.93
CA VAL A 53 19.43 2.70 0.97
C VAL A 53 18.97 2.00 2.23
N LYS A 54 19.11 2.67 3.38
CA LYS A 54 18.68 2.13 4.67
C LYS A 54 17.17 1.86 4.66
N ALA A 55 16.36 2.83 4.23
CA ALA A 55 14.90 2.69 4.17
C ALA A 55 14.46 1.53 3.28
N ILE A 56 15.10 1.35 2.11
CA ILE A 56 14.82 0.24 1.19
C ILE A 56 15.17 -1.09 1.84
N LYS A 57 16.38 -1.22 2.39
CA LYS A 57 16.86 -2.48 2.98
C LYS A 57 16.06 -2.91 4.20
N GLU A 58 15.73 -1.97 5.09
CA GLU A 58 14.91 -2.27 6.28
C GLU A 58 13.55 -2.82 5.87
N GLN A 59 12.87 -2.22 4.89
CA GLN A 59 11.58 -2.69 4.40
C GLN A 59 11.68 -4.04 3.67
N ILE A 60 12.76 -4.28 2.91
CA ILE A 60 13.02 -5.58 2.26
C ILE A 60 13.23 -6.67 3.31
N ASP A 61 14.08 -6.42 4.30
CA ASP A 61 14.39 -7.39 5.35
C ASP A 61 13.14 -7.70 6.17
N GLU A 62 12.36 -6.67 6.51
CA GLU A 62 11.10 -6.80 7.23
C GLU A 62 10.08 -7.63 6.44
N TYR A 63 9.89 -7.33 5.15
CA TYR A 63 9.02 -8.11 4.28
C TYR A 63 9.47 -9.57 4.16
N TYR A 64 10.79 -9.81 4.01
CA TYR A 64 11.33 -11.16 3.86
C TYR A 64 10.98 -12.03 5.07
N MET A 65 11.12 -11.50 6.29
CA MET A 65 10.75 -12.19 7.53
C MET A 65 9.30 -12.66 7.54
N TYR A 66 8.37 -11.82 7.06
CA TYR A 66 6.95 -12.17 7.04
C TYR A 66 6.57 -13.08 5.86
N SER A 67 7.22 -12.91 4.70
CA SER A 67 6.91 -13.68 3.49
C SER A 67 7.20 -15.18 3.64
N GLN A 68 8.33 -15.55 4.29
CA GLN A 68 8.73 -16.94 4.53
C GLN A 68 7.70 -17.73 5.34
N MET A 69 6.95 -17.05 6.20
CA MET A 69 5.96 -17.69 7.10
C MET A 69 4.57 -17.82 6.45
N SER A 70 4.35 -17.12 5.35
CA SER A 70 3.10 -17.12 4.59
C SER A 70 3.05 -18.17 3.46
N GLU A 71 4.18 -18.75 3.05
CA GLU A 71 4.24 -19.67 1.90
C GLU A 71 3.51 -20.99 2.14
N GLU A 72 3.41 -21.45 3.41
CA GLU A 72 2.70 -22.66 3.80
C GLU A 72 1.18 -22.46 3.98
N VAL A 73 0.70 -21.22 3.83
CA VAL A 73 -0.69 -20.84 4.12
C VAL A 73 -1.59 -21.14 2.94
N ILE A 74 -2.50 -22.07 3.17
CA ILE A 74 -3.56 -22.47 2.27
C ILE A 74 -4.87 -22.03 2.92
N ASP A 75 -5.54 -21.04 2.31
CA ASP A 75 -6.99 -20.85 2.44
C ASP A 75 -7.47 -20.54 3.87
N ILE A 76 -6.93 -19.47 4.48
CA ILE A 76 -7.59 -18.86 5.65
C ILE A 76 -8.96 -18.40 5.16
N LYS A 77 -10.02 -19.01 5.70
CA LYS A 77 -11.37 -18.51 5.45
C LYS A 77 -11.53 -17.16 6.13
N ASP A 78 -12.22 -16.24 5.46
CA ASP A 78 -12.59 -14.93 6.01
C ASP A 78 -11.40 -13.97 6.18
N SER A 79 -10.39 -14.05 5.30
CA SER A 79 -9.24 -13.15 5.21
C SER A 79 -9.50 -11.87 4.40
N SER A 80 -10.77 -11.50 4.20
CA SER A 80 -11.12 -10.29 3.46
C SER A 80 -10.94 -9.06 4.34
N THR A 81 -10.29 -8.02 3.84
CA THR A 81 -10.14 -6.73 4.51
C THR A 81 -10.68 -5.62 3.62
N VAL A 82 -10.95 -4.47 4.22
CA VAL A 82 -11.21 -3.24 3.47
C VAL A 82 -9.87 -2.65 3.05
N ASN A 83 -9.74 -2.28 1.78
CA ASN A 83 -8.63 -1.49 1.27
C ASN A 83 -9.15 -0.12 0.87
N ASP A 84 -8.50 0.92 1.39
CA ASP A 84 -8.81 2.31 1.10
C ASP A 84 -7.77 2.87 0.11
N LEU A 85 -8.23 3.51 -0.96
CA LEU A 85 -7.38 4.29 -1.86
C LEU A 85 -7.55 5.76 -1.54
N ASP A 86 -6.44 6.43 -1.28
CA ASP A 86 -6.35 7.88 -1.12
C ASP A 86 -5.10 8.36 -1.88
N ILE A 87 -5.25 8.58 -3.19
CA ILE A 87 -4.14 8.77 -4.12
C ILE A 87 -4.28 10.11 -4.84
N ILE A 88 -3.23 10.94 -4.75
CA ILE A 88 -3.16 12.24 -5.43
C ILE A 88 -2.02 12.18 -6.44
N ILE A 89 -2.33 12.44 -7.71
CA ILE A 89 -1.35 12.54 -8.79
C ILE A 89 -1.70 13.78 -9.61
N GLY A 90 -0.77 14.74 -9.68
CA GLY A 90 -1.02 16.02 -10.34
C GLY A 90 -2.17 16.78 -9.67
N ASP A 91 -3.18 17.13 -10.46
CA ASP A 91 -4.41 17.78 -10.02
C ASP A 91 -5.57 16.80 -9.81
N GLN A 92 -5.33 15.48 -9.89
CA GLN A 92 -6.35 14.46 -9.71
C GLN A 92 -6.23 13.77 -8.36
N TRP A 93 -7.36 13.60 -7.69
CA TRP A 93 -7.47 12.91 -6.41
C TRP A 93 -8.44 11.74 -6.52
N LEU A 94 -7.91 10.53 -6.49
CA LEU A 94 -8.68 9.29 -6.47
C LEU A 94 -8.94 8.86 -5.03
N LYS A 95 -10.22 8.68 -4.70
CA LYS A 95 -10.69 8.06 -3.47
C LYS A 95 -11.55 6.85 -3.79
N ASP A 96 -11.27 5.73 -3.17
CA ASP A 96 -12.06 4.51 -3.35
C ASP A 96 -11.93 3.61 -2.11
N GLN A 97 -12.88 2.71 -1.94
CA GLN A 97 -12.85 1.69 -0.90
C GLN A 97 -13.36 0.38 -1.49
N PHE A 98 -12.60 -0.70 -1.35
CA PHE A 98 -13.03 -2.02 -1.83
C PHE A 98 -12.58 -3.13 -0.91
N GLU A 99 -13.21 -4.30 -1.07
CA GLU A 99 -12.86 -5.49 -0.30
C GLU A 99 -11.74 -6.25 -1.01
N TRP A 100 -10.74 -6.69 -0.27
CA TRP A 100 -9.64 -7.48 -0.79
C TRP A 100 -9.38 -8.70 0.07
N ASP A 101 -9.33 -9.87 -0.56
CA ASP A 101 -8.90 -11.09 0.11
C ASP A 101 -7.37 -11.20 0.06
N ILE A 102 -6.74 -11.09 1.24
CA ILE A 102 -5.28 -11.09 1.37
C ILE A 102 -4.64 -12.49 1.21
N CYS A 103 -5.43 -13.57 1.33
CA CYS A 103 -4.93 -14.95 1.23
C CYS A 103 -5.20 -15.60 -0.13
N ASN A 104 -6.04 -15.00 -0.97
CA ASN A 104 -6.30 -15.50 -2.31
C ASN A 104 -5.14 -15.20 -3.27
N ARG A 105 -4.34 -16.24 -3.57
CA ARG A 105 -3.19 -16.15 -4.49
C ARG A 105 -3.53 -15.82 -5.94
N ARG A 106 -4.81 -15.86 -6.33
CA ARG A 106 -5.26 -15.43 -7.67
C ARG A 106 -5.44 -13.92 -7.75
N ASN A 107 -5.51 -13.22 -6.62
CA ASN A 107 -5.64 -11.78 -6.60
C ASN A 107 -4.30 -11.14 -6.97
N ASN A 108 -4.33 -10.29 -7.99
CA ASN A 108 -3.16 -9.59 -8.50
C ASN A 108 -3.41 -8.07 -8.45
N PRO A 109 -2.72 -7.32 -7.56
CA PRO A 109 -2.89 -5.87 -7.44
C PRO A 109 -2.63 -5.10 -8.74
N GLU A 110 -1.63 -5.50 -9.53
CA GLU A 110 -1.29 -4.83 -10.80
C GLU A 110 -2.37 -5.04 -11.87
N GLU A 111 -2.94 -6.25 -11.97
CA GLU A 111 -4.03 -6.53 -12.91
C GLU A 111 -5.33 -5.81 -12.51
N PHE A 112 -5.61 -5.73 -11.20
CA PHE A 112 -6.73 -4.95 -10.69
C PHE A 112 -6.55 -3.45 -10.99
N ALA A 113 -5.37 -2.90 -10.70
CA ALA A 113 -5.04 -1.50 -10.97
C ALA A 113 -5.17 -1.17 -12.47
N ASP A 114 -4.69 -2.06 -13.35
CA ASP A 114 -4.85 -1.93 -14.81
C ASP A 114 -6.30 -1.78 -15.24
N LYS A 115 -7.20 -2.58 -14.64
CA LYS A 115 -8.62 -2.54 -14.98
C LYS A 115 -9.30 -1.30 -14.42
N LEU A 116 -8.97 -0.93 -13.18
CA LEU A 116 -9.55 0.24 -12.53
C LEU A 116 -9.22 1.53 -13.29
N ILE A 117 -7.97 1.72 -13.72
CA ILE A 117 -7.61 2.91 -14.51
C ILE A 117 -8.22 2.88 -15.92
N GLU A 118 -8.38 1.70 -16.54
CA GLU A 118 -9.02 1.54 -17.85
C GLU A 118 -10.49 1.94 -17.78
N ASP A 119 -11.20 1.49 -16.75
CA ASP A 119 -12.63 1.76 -16.54
C ASP A 119 -12.89 3.24 -16.16
N LEU A 120 -11.99 3.85 -15.38
CA LEU A 120 -12.10 5.24 -14.94
C LEU A 120 -11.49 6.26 -15.91
N GLY A 121 -10.71 5.81 -16.91
CA GLY A 121 -9.99 6.68 -17.83
C GLY A 121 -8.88 7.50 -17.17
N LEU A 122 -8.22 6.92 -16.16
CA LEU A 122 -7.13 7.55 -15.41
C LEU A 122 -5.78 7.43 -16.12
N GLU A 123 -4.84 8.30 -15.74
CA GLU A 123 -3.49 8.27 -16.28
C GLU A 123 -2.70 7.03 -15.80
N PRO A 124 -1.74 6.52 -16.59
CA PRO A 124 -0.98 5.30 -16.26
C PRO A 124 -0.23 5.35 -14.91
N GLU A 125 0.09 6.53 -14.42
CA GLU A 125 0.76 6.81 -13.14
C GLU A 125 -0.07 6.29 -11.96
N PHE A 126 -1.40 6.30 -12.07
CA PHE A 126 -2.28 5.74 -11.05
C PHE A 126 -2.10 4.23 -10.90
N LYS A 127 -1.74 3.51 -11.98
CA LYS A 127 -1.54 2.06 -11.94
C LYS A 127 -0.57 1.66 -10.83
N THR A 128 0.60 2.32 -10.80
CA THR A 128 1.67 1.99 -9.88
C THR A 128 1.32 2.40 -8.46
N ALA A 129 0.65 3.53 -8.28
CA ALA A 129 0.19 4.00 -6.98
C ALA A 129 -0.90 3.09 -6.37
N ILE A 130 -1.88 2.66 -7.17
CA ILE A 130 -2.96 1.75 -6.74
C ILE A 130 -2.36 0.40 -6.35
N ALA A 131 -1.54 -0.19 -7.23
CA ALA A 131 -0.92 -1.49 -6.95
C ALA A 131 -0.01 -1.45 -5.72
N HIS A 132 0.73 -0.36 -5.53
CA HIS A 132 1.54 -0.13 -4.32
C HIS A 132 0.66 -0.06 -3.06
N SER A 133 -0.39 0.78 -3.06
CA SER A 133 -1.28 0.97 -1.91
C SER A 133 -1.92 -0.35 -1.45
N ILE A 134 -2.43 -1.14 -2.39
CA ILE A 134 -3.01 -2.46 -2.10
C ILE A 134 -1.96 -3.38 -1.45
N ARG A 135 -0.75 -3.43 -2.02
CA ARG A 135 0.32 -4.28 -1.48
C ARG A 135 0.76 -3.85 -0.09
N GLU A 136 0.84 -2.55 0.16
CA GLU A 136 1.24 -1.99 1.45
C GLU A 136 0.23 -2.34 2.53
N GLN A 137 -1.06 -2.18 2.25
CA GLN A 137 -2.14 -2.55 3.17
C GLN A 137 -2.16 -4.06 3.45
N ILE A 138 -2.00 -4.90 2.42
CA ILE A 138 -1.84 -6.35 2.59
C ILE A 138 -0.67 -6.68 3.52
N GLN A 139 0.50 -6.07 3.28
CA GLN A 139 1.69 -6.28 4.12
C GLN A 139 1.43 -5.87 5.57
N ALA A 140 0.74 -4.74 5.80
CA ALA A 140 0.40 -4.27 7.14
C ALA A 140 -0.49 -5.28 7.89
N HIS A 141 -1.52 -5.83 7.24
CA HIS A 141 -2.37 -6.87 7.85
C HIS A 141 -1.59 -8.16 8.15
N VAL A 142 -0.75 -8.63 7.22
CA VAL A 142 0.09 -9.82 7.42
C VAL A 142 1.06 -9.61 8.59
N LYS A 143 1.67 -8.43 8.68
CA LYS A 143 2.55 -8.05 9.79
C LYS A 143 1.80 -8.06 11.12
N SER A 144 0.61 -7.47 11.20
CA SER A 144 -0.20 -7.45 12.41
C SER A 144 -0.57 -8.86 12.88
N LEU A 145 -1.04 -9.72 11.97
CA LEU A 145 -1.31 -11.13 12.25
C LEU A 145 -0.06 -11.82 12.83
N TYR A 146 1.09 -11.65 12.19
CA TYR A 146 2.32 -12.25 12.65
C TYR A 146 2.74 -11.77 14.05
N LEU A 147 2.67 -10.47 14.31
CA LEU A 147 3.05 -9.88 15.61
C LEU A 147 2.13 -10.33 16.75
N SER A 148 0.88 -10.69 16.47
CA SER A 148 -0.04 -11.31 17.44
C SER A 148 0.29 -12.77 17.77
N GLY A 149 1.23 -13.38 17.02
CA GLY A 149 1.58 -14.78 17.13
C GLY A 149 0.66 -15.72 16.34
N TYR A 150 -0.14 -15.19 15.41
CA TYR A 150 -0.99 -15.99 14.54
C TYR A 150 -0.15 -16.99 13.72
N GLN A 151 -0.57 -18.25 13.72
CA GLN A 151 0.28 -19.36 13.26
C GLN A 151 0.11 -19.69 11.77
N PHE A 152 -0.72 -18.97 11.01
CA PHE A 152 -0.87 -19.33 9.60
C PHE A 152 -1.91 -20.40 9.28
N ASP A 153 -2.55 -20.98 10.29
CA ASP A 153 -3.10 -22.35 10.26
C ASP A 153 -4.60 -22.41 9.95
N GLY A 154 -5.22 -21.27 9.66
CA GLY A 154 -6.66 -21.17 9.38
C GLY A 154 -7.54 -21.24 10.63
N THR A 155 -6.94 -21.25 11.83
CA THR A 155 -7.72 -21.06 13.07
C THR A 155 -8.24 -19.62 13.17
N PRO A 156 -9.31 -19.37 13.95
CA PRO A 156 -9.78 -18.01 14.18
C PRO A 156 -8.71 -17.15 14.84
N ILE A 157 -8.64 -15.89 14.42
CA ILE A 157 -7.76 -14.87 15.02
C ILE A 157 -8.20 -14.66 16.47
N GLN A 158 -7.28 -14.85 17.42
CA GLN A 158 -7.56 -14.71 18.86
C GLN A 158 -7.51 -13.26 19.34
N ASP A 159 -6.79 -12.41 18.61
CA ASP A 159 -6.68 -10.99 18.90
C ASP A 159 -7.91 -10.26 18.36
N ASP A 160 -8.75 -9.73 19.27
CA ASP A 160 -10.01 -9.08 18.93
C ASP A 160 -9.81 -7.80 18.11
N GLU A 161 -8.72 -7.06 18.30
CA GLU A 161 -8.45 -5.81 17.55
C GLU A 161 -8.09 -6.15 16.10
N ILE A 162 -7.25 -7.16 15.92
CA ILE A 162 -6.88 -7.63 14.58
C ILE A 162 -8.09 -8.27 13.90
N ALA A 163 -8.86 -9.10 14.60
CA ALA A 163 -10.06 -9.74 14.06
C ALA A 163 -11.10 -8.71 13.58
N GLN A 164 -11.24 -7.56 14.26
CA GLN A 164 -12.13 -6.48 13.83
C GLN A 164 -11.70 -5.79 12.54
N SER A 165 -10.43 -5.90 12.14
CA SER A 165 -9.95 -5.40 10.84
C SER A 165 -10.33 -6.28 9.65
N PHE A 166 -10.77 -7.51 9.91
CA PHE A 166 -11.25 -8.46 8.90
C PHE A 166 -12.77 -8.39 8.74
N LEU A 167 -13.23 -8.56 7.51
CA LEU A 167 -14.62 -8.58 7.14
C LEU A 167 -15.28 -9.91 7.52
N VAL A 168 -16.54 -9.81 7.92
CA VAL A 168 -17.37 -10.99 8.19
C VAL A 168 -17.71 -11.69 6.87
N PRO A 169 -17.73 -13.04 6.82
CA PRO A 169 -18.14 -13.77 5.63
C PRO A 169 -19.48 -13.31 5.08
N VAL A 170 -19.53 -13.16 3.76
CA VAL A 170 -20.74 -12.79 3.03
C VAL A 170 -21.77 -13.93 3.13
N ASN A 171 -23.00 -13.56 3.44
CA ASN A 171 -24.15 -14.46 3.49
C ASN A 171 -25.32 -13.89 2.67
N GLU A 172 -26.43 -14.62 2.59
CA GLU A 172 -27.60 -14.23 1.78
C GLU A 172 -28.18 -12.86 2.19
N ASP A 173 -28.03 -12.47 3.46
CA ASP A 173 -28.53 -11.19 3.97
C ASP A 173 -27.53 -10.04 3.77
N THR A 174 -26.23 -10.33 3.59
CA THR A 174 -25.15 -9.33 3.47
C THR A 174 -24.57 -9.18 2.07
N ILE A 175 -25.01 -9.99 1.11
CA ILE A 175 -24.55 -9.91 -0.29
C ILE A 175 -24.91 -8.58 -0.97
N ILE A 176 -26.00 -7.93 -0.53
CA ILE A 176 -26.38 -6.60 -1.00
C ILE A 176 -25.84 -5.58 0.01
N ARG A 177 -24.97 -4.69 -0.47
CA ARG A 177 -24.43 -3.60 0.33
C ARG A 177 -25.53 -2.62 0.72
N ASN A 178 -25.47 -2.13 1.95
CA ASN A 178 -26.43 -1.16 2.48
C ASN A 178 -26.30 0.19 1.75
N ASP A 179 -27.44 0.79 1.37
CA ASP A 179 -27.51 2.09 0.68
C ASP A 179 -26.74 3.22 1.40
N LYS A 180 -26.51 3.10 2.70
CA LYS A 180 -25.74 4.10 3.47
C LYS A 180 -24.23 4.05 3.24
N ILE A 181 -23.68 2.88 2.90
CA ILE A 181 -22.24 2.67 2.71
C ILE A 181 -21.90 2.35 1.26
N VAL A 182 -22.89 2.19 0.39
CA VAL A 182 -22.68 1.83 -1.02
C VAL A 182 -21.83 2.85 -1.77
N LEU A 183 -21.96 4.13 -1.42
CA LEU A 183 -21.20 5.21 -2.04
C LEU A 183 -19.76 5.24 -1.55
N ASP A 184 -19.49 4.79 -0.32
CA ASP A 184 -18.12 4.72 0.19
C ASP A 184 -17.31 3.68 -0.60
N PHE A 185 -17.97 2.61 -1.07
CA PHE A 185 -17.38 1.54 -1.88
C PHE A 185 -17.50 1.79 -3.40
N ALA A 186 -17.38 3.04 -3.80
CA ALA A 186 -17.33 3.44 -5.19
C ALA A 186 -16.20 4.45 -5.40
N PRO A 187 -15.49 4.39 -6.55
CA PRO A 187 -14.42 5.33 -6.84
C PRO A 187 -14.97 6.72 -7.13
N ASP A 188 -14.41 7.71 -6.43
CA ASP A 188 -14.60 9.13 -6.67
C ASP A 188 -13.29 9.77 -7.15
N ILE A 189 -13.39 10.63 -8.16
CA ILE A 189 -12.25 11.39 -8.69
C ILE A 189 -12.55 12.88 -8.54
N TYR A 190 -11.68 13.59 -7.82
CA TYR A 190 -11.77 15.03 -7.64
C TYR A 190 -10.67 15.74 -8.43
N SER A 191 -10.99 16.90 -9.00
CA SER A 191 -9.99 17.83 -9.52
C SER A 191 -9.62 18.83 -8.44
N LEU A 192 -8.34 18.90 -8.10
CA LEU A 192 -7.78 19.78 -7.08
C LEU A 192 -7.29 21.08 -7.72
N ASN A 193 -7.46 22.18 -7.00
CA ASN A 193 -6.75 23.42 -7.29
C ASN A 193 -5.53 23.59 -6.35
N ASP A 194 -4.72 24.61 -6.59
CA ASP A 194 -3.52 24.89 -5.80
C ASP A 194 -3.83 25.09 -4.29
N ASP A 195 -4.97 25.69 -3.94
CA ASP A 195 -5.37 25.91 -2.54
C ASP A 195 -5.75 24.58 -1.85
N ASP A 196 -6.41 23.67 -2.58
CA ASP A 196 -6.75 22.34 -2.09
C ASP A 196 -5.48 21.51 -1.85
N ILE A 197 -4.53 21.58 -2.78
CA ILE A 197 -3.22 20.91 -2.66
C ILE A 197 -2.47 21.44 -1.44
N GLU A 198 -2.35 22.77 -1.28
CA GLU A 198 -1.65 23.35 -0.13
C GLU A 198 -2.32 22.96 1.20
N ARG A 199 -3.65 22.88 1.22
CA ARG A 199 -4.40 22.41 2.39
C ARG A 199 -4.09 20.95 2.71
N LEU A 200 -4.10 20.08 1.71
CA LEU A 200 -3.81 18.65 1.88
C LEU A 200 -2.37 18.43 2.37
N GLU A 201 -1.40 19.19 1.85
CA GLU A 201 -0.02 19.15 2.34
C GLU A 201 0.09 19.56 3.81
N ARG A 202 -0.63 20.61 4.22
CA ARG A 202 -0.64 21.06 5.62
C ARG A 202 -1.33 20.06 6.56
N ASP A 203 -2.39 19.41 6.10
CA ASP A 203 -3.09 18.40 6.90
C ASP A 203 -2.20 17.16 7.06
N TYR A 204 -1.49 16.73 6.00
CA TYR A 204 -0.48 15.68 6.08
C TYR A 204 0.67 16.02 7.05
N GLU A 205 1.17 17.26 7.05
CA GLU A 205 2.21 17.72 7.98
C GLU A 205 1.78 17.68 9.46
N ARG A 206 0.47 17.73 9.73
CA ARG A 206 -0.06 17.60 11.09
C ARG A 206 -0.11 16.15 11.54
N GLU A 207 -0.43 15.23 10.63
CA GLU A 207 -0.54 13.80 10.93
C GLU A 207 0.82 13.10 11.01
N SER A 208 1.83 13.61 10.30
CA SER A 208 3.21 13.08 10.29
C SER A 208 4.09 13.54 11.47
N ARG A 209 3.55 14.33 12.42
CA ARG A 209 4.25 14.84 13.61
C ARG A 209 3.81 14.14 14.89
#